data_AF-A0A7S0NED0-F1
#
_entry.id   AF-A0A7S0NED0-F1
#
_cell.length_a   1.000
_cell.length_b   1.000
_cell.length_c   1.000
_cell.angle_alpha   90.00
_cell.angle_beta   90.00
_cell.angle_gamma   90.00
#
_symmetry.space_group_name_H-M   'P 1'
#
loop_
_entity.id
_entity.type
_entity.pdbx_description
1 polymer ?
#
loop_
_entity_poly.entity_id
_entity_poly.type
_entity_poly.pdbx_seq_one_letter_code
_entity_poly.pdbx_strand_id
1 'polypeptide(L)'
;MGLKNLNPVKLIKALFPKHKKGTDQDDTSYQSDLALQPSHLVTIALAQAIIIVVYYFYIVHETFPKPPDIFPAPGLGEPGGPIFQEPESVTPFKRYPPGYSIFGPRPDGTLGSRLQEPTLQREYKFQIEIVTYVYLGFGMQYSFLRKFGFSTIAFGLLAASIASQWGFFWMQLVDRMHCDWLITKTCDVPTCDGNPNCLEALKAEVIQGTFSEIQQRQACTCYIFRMFAQNRSQITELPHHAKHALYVTGRSDFDNTMSITSPAIMEGLFATVPVQITMGILLGKVSLAQLSAVSMICVTAYGVNFWINLYVMGAYDNLGGSCVIHLFGACFGIGCTLLATLKGSAENPDNAPRYNADVMAIIGTILNWMTFPSFNAYFAPAAAQQAVVVNTYLSLFSSCVASMIFSSMYSRQLKLDPADVQRSSLAGGVSISSVVSLFAKPQHALIIGVIGGFVCSTSHHFLRRLLEKKTGITDTVGVISLHAFPGLIAWIAGIVALWSLDSRYKGPWSGVQYASTQTKTLPYWLEMDLTFQHHVGNKDTALYQIYMAPITICVGLGTGLLGGLVARWIKGPSVAKTFTDSMYWVVPDDFLETEKSQM
;
A
#
# COMPACT_ATOMS: atom_id res chain seq x y z
N MET A 1 2.19 -37.69 -13.31
CA MET A 1 1.03 -38.47 -12.83
C MET A 1 -0.24 -37.80 -13.37
N GLY A 2 -1.09 -38.51 -14.12
CA GLY A 2 -2.18 -37.91 -14.90
C GLY A 2 -3.33 -37.34 -14.05
N LEU A 3 -3.89 -36.21 -14.49
CA LEU A 3 -4.99 -35.44 -13.89
C LEU A 3 -6.31 -36.21 -13.64
N LYS A 4 -6.43 -37.47 -14.05
CA LYS A 4 -7.69 -38.25 -14.01
C LYS A 4 -8.04 -38.88 -12.65
N ASN A 5 -7.19 -38.77 -11.62
CA ASN A 5 -7.39 -39.41 -10.31
C ASN A 5 -7.57 -38.45 -9.12
N LEU A 6 -7.82 -37.16 -9.35
CA LEU A 6 -8.00 -36.17 -8.28
C LEU A 6 -9.41 -36.25 -7.68
N ASN A 7 -9.55 -36.92 -6.53
CA ASN A 7 -10.78 -36.93 -5.74
C ASN A 7 -10.86 -35.66 -4.85
N PRO A 8 -11.88 -34.79 -5.00
CA PRO A 8 -11.96 -33.51 -4.28
C PRO A 8 -12.03 -33.66 -2.76
N VAL A 9 -12.63 -34.73 -2.24
CA VAL A 9 -12.73 -34.98 -0.79
C VAL A 9 -11.39 -35.39 -0.18
N LYS A 10 -10.58 -36.18 -0.92
CA LYS A 10 -9.20 -36.49 -0.50
C LYS A 10 -8.31 -35.25 -0.53
N LEU A 11 -8.54 -34.37 -1.49
CA LEU A 11 -7.82 -33.12 -1.68
C LEU A 11 -8.08 -32.13 -0.52
N ILE A 12 -9.35 -31.98 -0.10
CA ILE A 12 -9.74 -31.16 1.05
C ILE A 12 -9.17 -31.74 2.37
N LYS A 13 -9.16 -33.07 2.53
CA LYS A 13 -8.53 -33.71 3.69
C LYS A 13 -7.00 -33.55 3.71
N ALA A 14 -6.36 -33.40 2.55
CA ALA A 14 -4.92 -33.14 2.46
C ALA A 14 -4.57 -31.69 2.83
N LEU A 15 -5.50 -30.74 2.67
CA LEU A 15 -5.33 -29.35 3.11
C LEU A 15 -5.31 -29.21 4.64
N PHE A 16 -6.08 -30.04 5.36
CA PHE A 16 -6.24 -29.97 6.82
C PHE A 16 -6.04 -31.34 7.47
N PRO A 17 -4.80 -31.84 7.57
CA PRO A 17 -4.54 -33.11 8.24
C PRO A 17 -4.96 -33.03 9.72
N LYS A 18 -5.60 -34.08 10.24
CA LYS A 18 -5.95 -34.17 11.67
C LYS A 18 -4.67 -34.07 12.51
N HIS A 19 -4.56 -33.02 13.31
CA HIS A 19 -3.44 -32.81 14.23
C HIS A 19 -3.39 -33.97 15.25
N LYS A 20 -2.40 -34.87 15.13
CA LYS A 20 -2.07 -35.76 16.24
C LYS A 20 -1.31 -34.93 17.28
N LYS A 21 -1.84 -34.87 18.51
CA LYS A 21 -1.09 -34.40 19.68
C LYS A 21 -0.07 -35.48 20.04
N GLY A 22 1.22 -35.22 19.81
CA GLY A 22 2.31 -36.08 20.28
C GLY A 22 3.58 -35.99 19.43
N THR A 23 4.67 -35.58 20.09
CA THR A 23 6.11 -35.71 19.74
C THR A 23 6.61 -34.99 18.48
N ASP A 24 7.15 -33.78 18.66
CA ASP A 24 8.03 -33.06 17.73
C ASP A 24 9.47 -33.66 17.74
N GLN A 25 9.60 -34.97 17.55
CA GLN A 25 10.90 -35.64 17.36
C GLN A 25 10.79 -36.74 16.30
N ASP A 26 11.71 -36.68 15.33
CA ASP A 26 12.05 -37.67 14.31
C ASP A 26 10.95 -38.13 13.33
N ASP A 27 10.83 -37.41 12.20
CA ASP A 27 10.47 -38.06 10.94
C ASP A 27 11.36 -37.52 9.81
N THR A 28 12.51 -38.16 9.64
CA THR A 28 13.57 -37.85 8.66
C THR A 28 13.30 -38.45 7.28
N SER A 29 12.07 -38.92 6.99
CA SER A 29 11.79 -39.57 5.72
C SER A 29 11.42 -38.59 4.60
N TYR A 30 12.26 -38.56 3.55
CA TYR A 30 12.06 -37.85 2.27
C TYR A 30 10.66 -38.07 1.64
N GLN A 31 9.96 -39.14 2.01
CA GLN A 31 8.61 -39.46 1.52
C GLN A 31 7.50 -38.60 2.16
N SER A 32 7.70 -38.05 3.36
CA SER A 32 6.69 -37.20 4.02
C SER A 32 6.58 -35.80 3.38
N ASP A 33 7.63 -35.36 2.68
CA ASP A 33 7.74 -34.02 2.07
C ASP A 33 7.13 -33.91 0.66
N LEU A 34 7.04 -35.02 -0.10
CA LEU A 34 6.32 -35.09 -1.39
C LEU A 34 4.83 -34.72 -1.25
N ALA A 35 4.26 -34.86 -0.06
CA ALA A 35 2.89 -34.48 0.25
C ALA A 35 2.67 -32.95 0.39
N LEU A 36 3.71 -32.10 0.32
CA LEU A 36 3.53 -30.64 0.21
C LEU A 36 3.03 -30.20 -1.19
N GLN A 37 3.31 -30.96 -2.25
CA GLN A 37 2.98 -30.51 -3.61
C GLN A 37 1.47 -30.37 -3.89
N PRO A 38 0.59 -31.28 -3.42
CA PRO A 38 -0.85 -31.14 -3.64
C PRO A 38 -1.44 -29.91 -2.93
N SER A 39 -0.98 -29.57 -1.71
CA SER A 39 -1.51 -28.41 -0.99
C SER A 39 -1.15 -27.09 -1.67
N HIS A 40 0.02 -26.99 -2.29
CA HIS A 40 0.42 -25.80 -3.07
C HIS A 40 -0.51 -25.59 -4.25
N LEU A 41 -0.70 -26.63 -5.08
CA LEU A 41 -1.57 -26.56 -6.25
C LEU A 41 -2.98 -26.13 -5.85
N VAL A 42 -3.52 -26.75 -4.80
CA VAL A 42 -4.90 -26.53 -4.37
C VAL A 42 -5.10 -25.13 -3.81
N THR A 43 -4.22 -24.68 -2.90
CA THR A 43 -4.37 -23.35 -2.29
C THR A 43 -4.20 -22.25 -3.32
N ILE A 44 -3.23 -22.37 -4.24
CA ILE A 44 -3.02 -21.38 -5.30
C ILE A 44 -4.19 -21.37 -6.28
N ALA A 45 -4.65 -22.55 -6.73
CA ALA A 45 -5.79 -22.65 -7.63
C ALA A 45 -7.07 -22.13 -6.97
N LEU A 46 -7.28 -22.41 -5.68
CA LEU A 46 -8.42 -21.89 -4.92
C LEU A 46 -8.36 -20.37 -4.79
N ALA A 47 -7.19 -19.80 -4.46
CA ALA A 47 -7.01 -18.34 -4.40
C ALA A 47 -7.35 -17.68 -5.73
N GLN A 48 -6.82 -18.20 -6.84
CA GLN A 48 -7.13 -17.68 -8.18
C GLN A 48 -8.60 -17.88 -8.57
N ALA A 49 -9.20 -19.03 -8.23
CA ALA A 49 -10.62 -19.27 -8.49
C ALA A 49 -11.53 -18.29 -7.73
N ILE A 50 -11.22 -18.01 -6.46
CA ILE A 50 -11.92 -16.99 -5.67
C ILE A 50 -11.81 -15.61 -6.34
N ILE A 51 -10.60 -15.22 -6.76
CA ILE A 51 -10.37 -13.95 -7.45
C ILE A 51 -11.17 -13.90 -8.76
N ILE A 52 -11.14 -14.95 -9.59
CA ILE A 52 -11.90 -15.00 -10.85
C ILE A 52 -13.39 -14.85 -10.60
N VAL A 53 -13.94 -15.53 -9.58
CA VAL A 53 -15.36 -15.43 -9.22
C VAL A 53 -15.69 -14.00 -8.80
N VAL A 54 -14.87 -13.38 -7.95
CA VAL A 54 -15.07 -11.99 -7.54
C VAL A 54 -14.98 -11.05 -8.73
N TYR A 55 -14.03 -11.25 -9.63
CA TYR A 55 -13.88 -10.43 -10.83
C TYR A 55 -15.09 -10.56 -11.76
N TYR A 56 -15.58 -11.79 -11.96
CA TYR A 56 -16.76 -12.05 -12.78
C TYR A 56 -18.02 -11.32 -12.28
N PHE A 57 -18.21 -11.24 -10.97
CA PHE A 57 -19.43 -10.64 -10.39
C PHE A 57 -19.34 -9.14 -10.13
N TYR A 58 -18.14 -8.62 -9.85
CA TYR A 58 -17.99 -7.25 -9.34
C TYR A 58 -17.13 -6.35 -10.21
N ILE A 59 -16.31 -6.88 -11.12
CA ILE A 59 -15.31 -6.10 -11.85
C ILE A 59 -15.69 -6.00 -13.32
N VAL A 60 -15.68 -4.78 -13.85
CA VAL A 60 -15.97 -4.50 -15.26
C VAL A 60 -14.87 -3.66 -15.88
N HIS A 61 -14.76 -3.68 -17.21
CA HIS A 61 -14.01 -2.65 -17.91
C HIS A 61 -14.79 -1.35 -17.92
N GLU A 62 -14.09 -0.24 -17.76
CA GLU A 62 -14.67 1.07 -17.96
C GLU A 62 -15.30 1.12 -19.36
N THR A 63 -16.62 1.34 -19.42
CA THR A 63 -17.30 1.52 -20.70
C THR A 63 -16.94 2.89 -21.23
N PHE A 64 -16.10 2.97 -22.26
CA PHE A 64 -15.84 4.23 -22.94
C PHE A 64 -17.18 4.79 -23.44
N PRO A 65 -17.64 5.96 -22.95
CA PRO A 65 -18.76 6.61 -23.59
C PRO A 65 -18.36 6.91 -25.03
N LYS A 66 -19.28 6.70 -25.97
CA LYS A 66 -19.15 7.33 -27.29
C LYS A 66 -18.82 8.81 -27.04
N PRO A 67 -17.80 9.39 -27.70
CA PRO A 67 -17.56 10.81 -27.57
C PRO A 67 -18.90 11.50 -27.80
N PRO A 68 -19.35 12.37 -26.87
CA PRO A 68 -20.55 13.12 -27.14
C PRO A 68 -20.32 13.82 -28.49
N ASP A 69 -21.29 13.70 -29.39
CA ASP A 69 -21.37 14.65 -30.50
C ASP A 69 -21.23 16.03 -29.86
N ILE A 70 -20.28 16.83 -30.35
CA ILE A 70 -19.91 18.12 -29.76
C ILE A 70 -21.11 19.06 -29.95
N PHE A 71 -22.10 18.91 -29.08
CA PHE A 71 -23.12 19.89 -28.83
C PHE A 71 -22.70 20.61 -27.57
N PRO A 72 -22.60 21.95 -27.57
CA PRO A 72 -22.48 22.68 -26.32
C PRO A 72 -23.63 22.21 -25.42
N ALA A 73 -23.30 21.64 -24.25
CA ALA A 73 -24.31 21.34 -23.26
C ALA A 73 -25.07 22.65 -23.01
N PRO A 74 -26.41 22.66 -23.09
CA PRO A 74 -27.14 23.91 -22.98
C PRO A 74 -26.84 24.56 -21.62
N GLY A 75 -26.68 25.88 -21.60
CA GLY A 75 -26.33 26.65 -20.42
C GLY A 75 -27.37 26.52 -19.30
N LEU A 76 -27.03 27.01 -18.10
CA LEU A 76 -27.95 27.04 -16.96
C LEU A 76 -29.27 27.72 -17.36
N GLY A 77 -30.38 26.98 -17.31
CA GLY A 77 -31.71 27.48 -17.71
C GLY A 77 -32.04 27.43 -19.21
N GLU A 78 -31.16 26.88 -20.06
CA GLU A 78 -31.48 26.61 -21.47
C GLU A 78 -32.28 25.30 -21.64
N PRO A 79 -33.12 25.17 -22.70
CA PRO A 79 -33.84 23.93 -22.97
C PRO A 79 -32.89 22.74 -23.16
N GLY A 80 -32.94 21.76 -22.24
CA GLY A 80 -32.02 20.62 -22.19
C GLY A 80 -30.72 20.86 -21.42
N GLY A 81 -30.56 22.04 -20.82
CA GLY A 81 -29.44 22.41 -19.95
C GLY A 81 -29.75 22.16 -18.47
N PRO A 82 -28.75 22.28 -17.58
CA PRO A 82 -28.94 22.09 -16.16
C PRO A 82 -29.89 23.16 -15.61
N ILE A 83 -30.79 22.74 -14.71
CA ILE A 83 -31.76 23.62 -14.04
C ILE A 83 -31.17 24.21 -12.74
N PHE A 84 -30.06 23.63 -12.23
CA PHE A 84 -29.43 23.95 -10.94
C PHE A 84 -27.96 24.36 -11.09
N GLN A 85 -27.47 25.20 -10.15
CA GLN A 85 -26.08 25.66 -10.07
C GLN A 85 -25.09 24.48 -9.88
N GLU A 86 -23.83 24.63 -10.31
CA GLU A 86 -22.82 23.58 -10.12
C GLU A 86 -22.63 23.24 -8.63
N PRO A 87 -22.50 21.94 -8.27
CA PRO A 87 -22.35 21.53 -6.88
C PRO A 87 -21.01 22.01 -6.30
N GLU A 88 -21.01 22.28 -5.00
CA GLU A 88 -19.80 22.54 -4.20
C GLU A 88 -18.73 21.46 -4.42
N SER A 89 -17.46 21.86 -4.51
CA SER A 89 -16.35 20.92 -4.50
C SER A 89 -16.35 20.14 -3.18
N VAL A 90 -16.20 18.81 -3.20
CA VAL A 90 -16.18 17.97 -2.00
C VAL A 90 -14.86 17.22 -1.93
N THR A 91 -14.30 17.11 -0.72
CA THR A 91 -13.12 16.29 -0.49
C THR A 91 -13.48 14.81 -0.76
N PRO A 92 -12.84 14.17 -1.72
CA PRO A 92 -13.11 12.79 -2.13
C PRO A 92 -12.46 11.79 -1.19
N PHE A 93 -12.89 10.53 -1.27
CA PHE A 93 -12.29 9.46 -0.46
C PHE A 93 -10.88 9.12 -0.94
N LYS A 94 -10.72 9.00 -2.25
CA LYS A 94 -9.51 8.47 -2.84
C LYS A 94 -8.37 9.47 -2.88
N ARG A 95 -7.18 8.92 -2.77
CA ARG A 95 -5.93 9.62 -3.07
C ARG A 95 -5.88 9.91 -4.57
N TYR A 96 -5.60 11.15 -4.96
CA TYR A 96 -5.60 11.50 -6.38
C TYR A 96 -4.29 11.15 -7.07
N PRO A 97 -4.34 10.47 -8.23
CA PRO A 97 -3.17 10.34 -9.08
C PRO A 97 -2.81 11.68 -9.71
N PRO A 98 -1.59 11.81 -10.26
CA PRO A 98 -1.07 13.07 -10.76
C PRO A 98 -1.79 13.47 -12.05
N GLY A 99 -2.51 14.58 -12.02
CA GLY A 99 -3.22 15.10 -13.19
C GLY A 99 -4.73 14.80 -13.22
N TYR A 100 -5.27 14.17 -12.17
CA TYR A 100 -6.72 14.09 -11.97
C TYR A 100 -7.34 15.46 -11.59
N SER A 101 -6.50 16.36 -11.08
CA SER A 101 -6.81 17.79 -10.97
C SER A 101 -6.52 18.48 -12.31
N ILE A 102 -7.59 18.85 -13.01
CA ILE A 102 -7.87 20.13 -13.71
C ILE A 102 -9.05 19.85 -14.65
N PHE A 103 -10.26 19.91 -14.10
CA PHE A 103 -11.47 20.24 -14.85
C PHE A 103 -12.22 21.29 -14.05
N GLY A 104 -11.73 22.52 -14.13
CA GLY A 104 -12.46 23.74 -13.80
C GLY A 104 -12.30 24.72 -14.97
N PRO A 105 -13.16 25.74 -15.09
CA PRO A 105 -12.96 26.80 -16.07
C PRO A 105 -11.55 27.37 -15.87
N ARG A 106 -10.82 27.49 -16.97
CA ARG A 106 -9.51 28.16 -16.93
C ARG A 106 -9.71 29.58 -16.36
N PRO A 107 -8.67 30.22 -15.81
CA PRO A 107 -8.71 31.64 -15.44
C PRO A 107 -9.12 32.56 -16.61
N ASP A 108 -9.01 32.07 -17.85
CA ASP A 108 -9.44 32.72 -19.10
C ASP A 108 -10.87 32.36 -19.56
N GLY A 109 -11.61 31.55 -18.78
CA GLY A 109 -12.98 31.12 -19.09
C GLY A 109 -13.11 30.01 -20.12
N THR A 110 -12.02 29.45 -20.66
CA THR A 110 -12.11 28.41 -21.70
C THR A 110 -12.38 27.00 -21.14
N LEU A 111 -13.44 26.36 -21.64
CA LEU A 111 -13.91 25.00 -21.30
C LEU A 111 -13.18 23.90 -22.10
N GLY A 112 -11.86 23.99 -22.25
CA GLY A 112 -11.09 23.00 -23.00
C GLY A 112 -10.59 21.87 -22.10
N SER A 113 -11.05 20.63 -22.34
CA SER A 113 -10.46 19.42 -21.76
C SER A 113 -8.97 19.36 -22.08
N ARG A 114 -8.10 19.27 -21.05
CA ARG A 114 -6.75 18.73 -21.33
C ARG A 114 -6.96 17.30 -21.83
N LEU A 115 -6.49 17.04 -23.04
CA LEU A 115 -6.49 15.73 -23.68
C LEU A 115 -6.12 14.62 -22.67
N GLN A 116 -6.83 13.49 -22.72
CA GLN A 116 -6.55 12.29 -21.91
C GLN A 116 -5.15 11.69 -22.17
N GLU A 117 -4.53 11.95 -23.32
CA GLU A 117 -3.24 11.37 -23.73
C GLU A 117 -2.04 11.75 -22.83
N PRO A 118 -1.76 13.05 -22.53
CA PRO A 118 -0.69 13.42 -21.60
C PRO A 118 -0.85 12.86 -20.18
N THR A 119 -2.09 12.63 -19.73
CA THR A 119 -2.39 12.09 -18.40
C THR A 119 -2.11 10.59 -18.35
N LEU A 120 -2.58 9.83 -19.34
CA LEU A 120 -2.31 8.39 -19.42
C LEU A 120 -0.81 8.08 -19.54
N GLN A 121 -0.07 8.82 -20.39
CA GLN A 121 1.38 8.65 -20.51
C GLN A 121 2.14 8.97 -19.21
N ARG A 122 1.64 9.92 -18.42
CA ARG A 122 2.22 10.26 -17.11
C ARG A 122 1.93 9.16 -16.10
N GLU A 123 0.69 8.70 -16.02
CA GLU A 123 0.31 7.59 -15.13
C GLU A 123 1.07 6.31 -15.46
N TYR A 124 1.22 6.00 -16.75
CA TYR A 124 1.93 4.81 -17.19
C TYR A 124 3.41 4.79 -16.77
N LYS A 125 4.08 5.95 -16.72
CA LYS A 125 5.45 6.06 -16.22
C LYS A 125 5.55 5.69 -14.74
N PHE A 126 4.69 6.27 -13.90
CA PHE A 126 4.60 5.89 -12.49
C PHE A 126 4.25 4.41 -12.33
N GLN A 127 3.34 3.90 -13.16
CA GLN A 127 2.96 2.49 -13.14
C GLN A 127 4.15 1.58 -13.41
N ILE A 128 4.96 1.85 -14.43
CA ILE A 128 6.18 1.05 -14.71
C ILE A 128 7.12 1.06 -13.50
N GLU A 129 7.37 2.23 -12.91
CA GLU A 129 8.30 2.38 -11.80
C GLU A 129 7.80 1.65 -10.54
N ILE A 130 6.49 1.74 -10.25
CA ILE A 130 5.88 1.10 -9.09
C ILE A 130 5.70 -0.40 -9.30
N VAL A 131 5.39 -0.86 -10.51
CA VAL A 131 5.44 -2.29 -10.87
C VAL A 131 6.86 -2.82 -10.69
N THR A 132 7.88 -2.07 -11.12
CA THR A 132 9.29 -2.45 -10.92
C THR A 132 9.62 -2.55 -9.44
N TYR A 133 9.20 -1.58 -8.63
CA TYR A 133 9.36 -1.59 -7.17
C TYR A 133 8.74 -2.85 -6.54
N VAL A 134 7.46 -3.14 -6.86
CA VAL A 134 6.68 -4.23 -6.26
C VAL A 134 7.15 -5.62 -6.69
N TYR A 135 7.41 -5.83 -7.97
CA TYR A 135 7.65 -7.16 -8.53
C TYR A 135 9.14 -7.52 -8.62
N LEU A 136 9.97 -6.58 -9.04
CA LEU A 136 11.38 -6.83 -9.30
C LEU A 136 12.25 -6.40 -8.12
N GLY A 137 12.02 -5.18 -7.62
CA GLY A 137 12.81 -4.57 -6.56
C GLY A 137 12.78 -5.38 -5.26
N PHE A 138 11.59 -5.62 -4.69
CA PHE A 138 11.45 -6.50 -3.51
C PHE A 138 12.01 -7.92 -3.75
N GLY A 139 11.64 -8.55 -4.86
CA GLY A 139 12.08 -9.93 -5.18
C GLY A 139 13.60 -10.06 -5.24
N MET A 140 14.27 -9.16 -5.96
CA MET A 140 15.73 -9.14 -6.03
C MET A 140 16.35 -8.73 -4.70
N GLN A 141 15.84 -7.69 -4.03
CA GLN A 141 16.38 -7.19 -2.75
C GLN A 141 16.45 -8.29 -1.68
N TYR A 142 15.50 -9.23 -1.71
CA TYR A 142 15.42 -10.30 -0.73
C TYR A 142 16.27 -11.51 -1.09
N SER A 143 16.82 -11.56 -2.31
CA SER A 143 17.53 -12.71 -2.88
C SER A 143 18.96 -12.87 -2.36
N PHE A 144 19.21 -12.54 -1.09
CA PHE A 144 20.52 -12.71 -0.46
C PHE A 144 20.76 -14.15 0.03
N LEU A 145 19.70 -14.93 0.26
CA LEU A 145 19.78 -16.29 0.80
C LEU A 145 20.51 -17.25 -0.15
N ARG A 146 21.52 -17.95 0.36
CA ARG A 146 22.47 -18.75 -0.42
C ARG A 146 21.88 -19.91 -1.23
N LYS A 147 20.74 -20.45 -0.81
CA LYS A 147 20.08 -21.64 -1.40
C LYS A 147 18.58 -21.41 -1.68
N PHE A 148 18.11 -20.17 -1.64
CA PHE A 148 16.67 -19.85 -1.73
C PHE A 148 16.35 -18.78 -2.78
N GLY A 149 17.19 -18.62 -3.80
CA GLY A 149 17.08 -17.56 -4.80
C GLY A 149 15.86 -17.73 -5.71
N PHE A 150 15.60 -18.94 -6.20
CA PHE A 150 14.45 -19.20 -7.08
C PHE A 150 13.14 -18.95 -6.34
N SER A 151 13.04 -19.49 -5.13
CA SER A 151 11.86 -19.31 -4.28
C SER A 151 11.66 -17.85 -3.89
N THR A 152 12.72 -17.11 -3.58
CA THR A 152 12.58 -15.68 -3.21
C THR A 152 11.93 -14.86 -4.33
N ILE A 153 12.43 -14.97 -5.57
CA ILE A 153 11.92 -14.19 -6.69
C ILE A 153 10.54 -14.70 -7.13
N ALA A 154 10.40 -16.00 -7.32
CA ALA A 154 9.16 -16.57 -7.85
C ALA A 154 8.01 -16.52 -6.83
N PHE A 155 8.28 -16.73 -5.54
CA PHE A 155 7.23 -16.63 -4.52
C PHE A 155 6.85 -15.17 -4.30
N GLY A 156 7.80 -14.24 -4.41
CA GLY A 156 7.53 -12.80 -4.38
C GLY A 156 6.66 -12.37 -5.55
N LEU A 157 6.93 -12.86 -6.76
CA LEU A 157 6.10 -12.63 -7.94
C LEU A 157 4.68 -13.21 -7.76
N LEU A 158 4.56 -14.44 -7.27
CA LEU A 158 3.27 -15.08 -7.02
C LEU A 158 2.47 -14.31 -5.96
N ALA A 159 3.09 -14.02 -4.82
CA ALA A 159 2.46 -13.29 -3.73
C ALA A 159 2.00 -11.91 -4.18
N ALA A 160 2.82 -11.19 -4.94
CA ALA A 160 2.44 -9.90 -5.52
C ALA A 160 1.30 -10.01 -6.53
N SER A 161 1.28 -11.06 -7.36
CA SER A 161 0.24 -11.25 -8.37
C SER A 161 -1.12 -11.58 -7.75
N ILE A 162 -1.14 -12.37 -6.68
CA ILE A 162 -2.36 -12.63 -5.90
C ILE A 162 -2.79 -11.35 -5.18
N ALA A 163 -1.85 -10.68 -4.52
CA ALA A 163 -2.12 -9.50 -3.72
C ALA A 163 -2.58 -8.30 -4.55
N SER A 164 -2.06 -8.09 -5.77
CA SER A 164 -2.46 -6.95 -6.61
C SER A 164 -3.88 -7.13 -7.16
N GLN A 165 -4.23 -8.35 -7.60
CA GLN A 165 -5.58 -8.67 -8.04
C GLN A 165 -6.59 -8.53 -6.88
N TRP A 166 -6.25 -9.07 -5.72
CA TRP A 166 -7.12 -9.00 -4.53
C TRP A 166 -7.18 -7.58 -3.95
N GLY A 167 -6.07 -6.84 -4.02
CA GLY A 167 -5.90 -5.48 -3.53
C GLY A 167 -6.74 -4.49 -4.32
N PHE A 168 -6.77 -4.60 -5.66
CA PHE A 168 -7.68 -3.80 -6.47
C PHE A 168 -9.12 -3.91 -5.96
N PHE A 169 -9.65 -5.14 -5.85
CA PHE A 169 -11.01 -5.37 -5.35
C PHE A 169 -11.22 -4.81 -3.94
N TRP A 170 -10.31 -5.09 -3.00
CA TRP A 170 -10.47 -4.64 -1.62
C TRP A 170 -10.43 -3.13 -1.47
N MET A 171 -9.56 -2.45 -2.19
CA MET A 171 -9.50 -0.98 -2.12
C MET A 171 -10.77 -0.35 -2.66
N GLN A 172 -11.36 -0.90 -3.73
CA GLN A 172 -12.68 -0.45 -4.22
C GLN A 172 -13.83 -0.78 -3.24
N LEU A 173 -13.74 -1.94 -2.57
CA LEU A 173 -14.71 -2.34 -1.57
C LEU A 173 -14.66 -1.43 -0.34
N VAL A 174 -13.47 -1.00 0.09
CA VAL A 174 -13.28 -0.05 1.20
C VAL A 174 -13.99 1.28 0.92
N ASP A 175 -13.92 1.81 -0.31
CA ASP A 175 -14.64 3.03 -0.68
C ASP A 175 -16.15 2.85 -0.52
N ARG A 176 -16.68 1.70 -0.95
CA ARG A 176 -18.10 1.36 -0.80
C ARG A 176 -18.50 1.26 0.67
N MET A 177 -17.71 0.52 1.45
CA MET A 177 -17.92 0.37 2.89
C MET A 177 -17.92 1.72 3.61
N HIS A 178 -17.04 2.63 3.19
CA HIS A 178 -16.99 3.97 3.76
C HIS A 178 -18.21 4.82 3.40
N CYS A 179 -18.67 4.77 2.14
CA CYS A 179 -19.92 5.42 1.76
C CYS A 179 -21.11 4.93 2.60
N ASP A 180 -21.22 3.61 2.75
CA ASP A 180 -22.30 3.01 3.51
C ASP A 180 -22.21 3.42 4.99
N TRP A 181 -21.00 3.41 5.56
CA TRP A 181 -20.74 3.87 6.91
C TRP A 181 -21.12 5.35 7.11
N LEU A 182 -20.71 6.24 6.19
CA LEU A 182 -21.01 7.67 6.25
C LEU A 182 -22.52 7.90 6.29
N ILE A 183 -23.27 7.30 5.37
CA ILE A 183 -24.73 7.40 5.35
C ILE A 183 -25.30 6.92 6.68
N THR A 184 -24.92 5.73 7.17
CA THR A 184 -25.46 5.22 8.44
C THR A 184 -25.10 6.05 9.68
N LYS A 185 -24.00 6.81 9.63
CA LYS A 185 -23.51 7.59 10.78
C LYS A 185 -23.99 9.03 10.81
N THR A 186 -24.19 9.63 9.64
CA THR A 186 -24.43 11.08 9.53
C THR A 186 -25.82 11.40 8.99
N CYS A 187 -26.48 10.46 8.31
CA CYS A 187 -27.89 10.55 7.91
C CYS A 187 -28.76 9.74 8.88
N ASP A 188 -29.26 10.34 9.96
CA ASP A 188 -30.46 9.78 10.61
C ASP A 188 -31.65 9.97 9.65
N VAL A 189 -32.47 8.93 9.52
CA VAL A 189 -33.47 8.74 8.46
C VAL A 189 -34.38 9.95 8.13
N PRO A 190 -34.77 10.88 9.03
CA PRO A 190 -35.55 12.07 8.63
C PRO A 190 -34.76 13.15 7.86
N THR A 191 -33.41 13.14 7.89
CA THR A 191 -32.58 14.17 7.22
C THR A 191 -32.08 13.76 5.85
N CYS A 192 -32.29 12.50 5.44
CA CYS A 192 -31.95 12.03 4.09
C CYS A 192 -33.21 11.52 3.34
N ASP A 193 -34.21 10.97 4.04
CA ASP A 193 -35.60 10.87 3.55
C ASP A 193 -36.43 12.05 4.07
N GLY A 194 -36.39 13.18 3.35
CA GLY A 194 -37.27 14.35 3.63
C GLY A 194 -36.57 15.69 3.85
N ASN A 195 -35.24 15.78 3.70
CA ASN A 195 -34.53 17.06 3.70
C ASN A 195 -34.27 17.55 2.27
N PRO A 196 -34.75 18.74 1.87
CA PRO A 196 -34.43 19.36 0.58
C PRO A 196 -32.93 19.67 0.37
N ASN A 197 -32.10 19.58 1.42
CA ASN A 197 -30.78 20.22 1.45
C ASN A 197 -29.59 19.47 0.83
N CYS A 198 -29.60 18.14 0.58
CA CYS A 198 -28.45 17.54 -0.14
C CYS A 198 -28.38 17.99 -1.61
N LEU A 199 -29.49 18.50 -2.19
CA LEU A 199 -29.54 19.05 -3.56
C LEU A 199 -29.53 20.60 -3.58
N GLU A 200 -30.10 21.28 -2.57
CA GLU A 200 -30.15 22.76 -2.52
C GLU A 200 -28.92 23.43 -1.84
N ALA A 201 -28.17 22.72 -0.97
CA ALA A 201 -27.12 23.35 -0.15
C ALA A 201 -25.72 23.44 -0.78
N LEU A 202 -25.53 22.93 -1.99
CA LEU A 202 -24.22 22.84 -2.65
C LEU A 202 -23.85 24.14 -3.38
N LYS A 203 -23.83 25.28 -2.68
CA LYS A 203 -23.30 26.53 -3.24
C LYS A 203 -21.78 26.41 -3.42
N ALA A 204 -21.25 26.82 -4.56
CA ALA A 204 -19.85 26.66 -4.99
C ALA A 204 -18.78 27.42 -4.16
N GLU A 205 -19.08 27.89 -2.96
CA GLU A 205 -18.16 28.67 -2.13
C GLU A 205 -17.29 27.76 -1.25
N VAL A 206 -16.10 27.43 -1.77
CA VAL A 206 -14.87 26.92 -1.12
C VAL A 206 -15.04 25.72 -0.17
N ILE A 207 -14.26 24.64 -0.39
CA ILE A 207 -14.10 23.49 0.53
C ILE A 207 -13.62 24.01 1.90
N GLN A 208 -14.56 24.41 2.74
CA GLN A 208 -14.32 24.92 4.08
C GLN A 208 -15.30 24.23 5.00
N GLY A 209 -14.79 23.67 6.09
CA GLY A 209 -15.60 23.00 7.09
C GLY A 209 -14.75 22.20 8.07
N THR A 210 -15.30 22.00 9.26
CA THR A 210 -14.86 21.01 10.23
C THR A 210 -14.89 19.61 9.60
N PHE A 211 -14.11 18.68 10.17
CA PHE A 211 -14.10 17.30 9.68
C PHE A 211 -15.49 16.66 9.65
N SER A 212 -16.34 16.99 10.61
CA SER A 212 -17.74 16.54 10.64
C SER A 212 -18.55 17.06 9.45
N GLU A 213 -18.34 18.33 9.05
CA GLU A 213 -19.02 18.91 7.88
C GLU A 213 -18.52 18.27 6.58
N ILE A 214 -17.22 17.95 6.48
CA ILE A 214 -16.68 17.20 5.34
C ILE A 214 -17.33 15.82 5.24
N GLN A 215 -17.40 15.08 6.36
CA GLN A 215 -18.05 13.77 6.40
C GLN A 215 -19.54 13.85 6.04
N GLN A 216 -20.24 14.90 6.49
CA GLN A 216 -21.63 15.14 6.13
C GLN A 216 -21.80 15.40 4.62
N ARG A 217 -20.94 16.23 4.02
CA ARG A 217 -20.95 16.49 2.56
C ARG A 217 -20.64 15.23 1.76
N GLN A 218 -19.66 14.46 2.20
CA GLN A 218 -19.35 13.15 1.63
C GLN A 218 -20.54 12.19 1.73
N ALA A 219 -21.25 12.18 2.86
CA ALA A 219 -22.45 11.37 3.07
C ALA A 219 -23.61 11.76 2.14
N CYS A 220 -23.89 13.06 1.98
CA CYS A 220 -24.85 13.56 0.98
C CYS A 220 -24.46 13.09 -0.42
N THR A 221 -23.16 13.13 -0.74
CA THR A 221 -22.67 12.69 -2.04
C THR A 221 -22.85 11.18 -2.25
N CYS A 222 -22.60 10.35 -1.23
CA CYS A 222 -22.91 8.92 -1.26
C CYS A 222 -24.41 8.64 -1.38
N TYR A 223 -25.25 9.46 -0.74
CA TYR A 223 -26.70 9.36 -0.86
C TYR A 223 -27.17 9.65 -2.29
N ILE A 224 -26.68 10.74 -2.88
CA ILE A 224 -26.91 11.09 -4.29
C ILE A 224 -26.44 9.96 -5.22
N PHE A 225 -25.28 9.36 -4.94
CA PHE A 225 -24.82 8.18 -5.67
C PHE A 225 -25.85 7.04 -5.63
N ARG A 226 -26.36 6.69 -4.44
CA ARG A 226 -27.39 5.65 -4.29
C ARG A 226 -28.68 5.99 -5.02
N MET A 227 -29.09 7.26 -4.99
CA MET A 227 -30.27 7.77 -5.70
C MET A 227 -30.14 7.55 -7.21
N PHE A 228 -29.01 7.96 -7.83
CA PHE A 228 -28.76 7.71 -9.25
C PHE A 228 -28.61 6.22 -9.59
N ALA A 229 -28.05 5.42 -8.67
CA ALA A 229 -27.95 3.98 -8.86
C ALA A 229 -29.32 3.29 -8.88
N GLN A 230 -30.30 3.81 -8.12
CA GLN A 230 -31.67 3.31 -8.09
C GLN A 230 -32.50 3.83 -9.28
N ASN A 231 -32.33 5.10 -9.67
CA ASN A 231 -33.05 5.70 -10.78
C ASN A 231 -32.10 6.48 -11.72
N ARG A 232 -31.61 5.78 -12.76
CA ARG A 232 -30.66 6.35 -13.73
C ARG A 232 -31.25 7.49 -14.58
N SER A 233 -32.58 7.64 -14.68
CA SER A 233 -33.18 8.74 -15.45
C SER A 233 -32.86 10.11 -14.85
N GLN A 234 -32.58 10.18 -13.55
CA GLN A 234 -32.23 11.44 -12.89
C GLN A 234 -30.83 11.95 -13.26
N ILE A 235 -29.96 11.10 -13.84
CA ILE A 235 -28.63 11.51 -14.30
C ILE A 235 -28.74 12.59 -15.38
N THR A 236 -29.74 12.50 -16.27
CA THR A 236 -29.96 13.50 -17.31
C THR A 236 -30.55 14.80 -16.77
N GLU A 237 -31.25 14.75 -15.64
CA GLU A 237 -31.83 15.92 -14.98
C GLU A 237 -30.78 16.67 -14.13
N LEU A 238 -29.82 15.94 -13.54
CA LEU A 238 -28.80 16.46 -12.62
C LEU A 238 -27.37 16.01 -13.00
N PRO A 239 -26.88 16.31 -14.22
CA PRO A 239 -25.61 15.78 -14.73
C PRO A 239 -24.39 16.23 -13.92
N HIS A 240 -24.41 17.42 -13.34
CA HIS A 240 -23.29 17.92 -12.50
C HIS A 240 -23.22 17.19 -11.16
N HIS A 241 -24.36 16.91 -10.52
CA HIS A 241 -24.41 16.12 -9.28
C HIS A 241 -23.98 14.68 -9.55
N ALA A 242 -24.37 14.13 -10.70
CA ALA A 242 -23.93 12.82 -11.12
C ALA A 242 -22.39 12.78 -11.29
N LYS A 243 -21.83 13.70 -12.08
CA LYS A 243 -20.37 13.80 -12.23
C LYS A 243 -19.64 13.93 -10.89
N HIS A 244 -20.16 14.77 -10.00
CA HIS A 244 -19.58 15.01 -8.69
C HIS A 244 -19.64 13.77 -7.78
N ALA A 245 -20.76 13.04 -7.78
CA ALA A 245 -20.91 11.81 -7.03
C ALA A 245 -19.92 10.72 -7.47
N LEU A 246 -19.72 10.57 -8.78
CA LEU A 246 -18.70 9.66 -9.33
C LEU A 246 -17.29 10.07 -8.91
N TYR A 247 -16.99 11.37 -8.94
CA TYR A 247 -15.71 11.91 -8.54
C TYR A 247 -15.38 11.67 -7.05
N VAL A 248 -16.33 11.95 -6.15
CA VAL A 248 -16.15 11.79 -4.69
C VAL A 248 -16.02 10.33 -4.29
N THR A 249 -16.87 9.48 -4.88
CA THR A 249 -16.86 8.04 -4.62
C THR A 249 -15.74 7.31 -5.38
N GLY A 250 -15.04 8.00 -6.29
CA GLY A 250 -13.98 7.43 -7.10
C GLY A 250 -14.47 6.32 -8.04
N ARG A 251 -15.70 6.44 -8.53
CA ARG A 251 -16.37 5.48 -9.42
C ARG A 251 -16.49 6.05 -10.83
N SER A 252 -16.63 5.15 -11.81
CA SER A 252 -16.87 5.51 -13.21
C SER A 252 -18.35 5.55 -13.58
N ASP A 253 -19.20 4.88 -12.80
CA ASP A 253 -20.62 4.68 -13.08
C ASP A 253 -21.46 4.49 -11.81
N PHE A 254 -22.79 4.56 -11.97
CA PHE A 254 -23.79 4.44 -10.91
C PHE A 254 -24.32 3.04 -10.75
N ASP A 255 -23.47 2.04 -10.90
CA ASP A 255 -23.87 0.67 -10.66
C ASP A 255 -23.07 0.03 -9.53
N ASN A 256 -23.40 -1.22 -9.24
CA ASN A 256 -22.79 -1.95 -8.14
C ASN A 256 -21.45 -2.58 -8.52
N THR A 257 -21.00 -2.40 -9.77
CA THR A 257 -19.73 -2.91 -10.26
C THR A 257 -18.59 -1.94 -9.92
N MET A 258 -17.37 -2.38 -10.21
CA MET A 258 -16.13 -1.68 -9.96
C MET A 258 -15.32 -1.69 -11.24
N SER A 259 -15.16 -0.52 -11.86
CA SER A 259 -14.37 -0.42 -13.09
C SER A 259 -12.89 -0.57 -12.84
N ILE A 260 -12.26 -1.42 -13.65
CA ILE A 260 -10.80 -1.55 -13.67
C ILE A 260 -10.19 -0.40 -14.47
N THR A 261 -9.47 0.47 -13.76
CA THR A 261 -8.76 1.63 -14.32
C THR A 261 -7.29 1.61 -13.87
N SER A 262 -6.44 2.37 -14.57
CA SER A 262 -5.02 2.54 -14.19
C SER A 262 -4.86 2.97 -12.72
N PRO A 263 -5.57 4.02 -12.23
CA PRO A 263 -5.49 4.40 -10.81
C PRO A 263 -5.94 3.31 -9.84
N ALA A 264 -6.95 2.51 -10.18
CA ALA A 264 -7.41 1.44 -9.32
C ALA A 264 -6.41 0.25 -9.28
N ILE A 265 -5.75 -0.05 -10.40
CA ILE A 265 -4.62 -0.99 -10.44
C ILE A 265 -3.50 -0.50 -9.53
N MET A 266 -3.20 0.80 -9.56
CA MET A 266 -2.18 1.40 -8.71
C MET A 266 -2.51 1.26 -7.23
N GLU A 267 -3.74 1.55 -6.79
CA GLU A 267 -4.18 1.26 -5.41
C GLU A 267 -3.95 -0.23 -5.03
N GLY A 268 -4.24 -1.17 -5.95
CA GLY A 268 -3.92 -2.59 -5.77
C GLY A 268 -2.43 -2.88 -5.64
N LEU A 269 -1.56 -2.19 -6.37
CA LEU A 269 -0.11 -2.29 -6.25
C LEU A 269 0.40 -1.74 -4.91
N PHE A 270 -0.14 -0.63 -4.40
CA PHE A 270 0.20 -0.13 -3.06
C PHE A 270 -0.28 -1.10 -1.97
N ALA A 271 -1.46 -1.70 -2.11
CA ALA A 271 -1.97 -2.76 -1.22
C ALA A 271 -1.12 -4.04 -1.24
N THR A 272 -0.29 -4.23 -2.27
CA THR A 272 0.64 -5.36 -2.39
C THR A 272 1.93 -5.14 -1.59
N VAL A 273 2.33 -3.89 -1.34
CA VAL A 273 3.58 -3.60 -0.61
C VAL A 273 3.60 -4.19 0.81
N PRO A 274 2.53 -4.10 1.63
CA PRO A 274 2.47 -4.77 2.93
C PRO A 274 2.68 -6.29 2.85
N VAL A 275 2.25 -6.92 1.77
CA VAL A 275 2.46 -8.36 1.53
C VAL A 275 3.93 -8.67 1.28
N GLN A 276 4.61 -7.86 0.45
CA GLN A 276 6.05 -8.03 0.24
C GLN A 276 6.84 -7.80 1.52
N ILE A 277 6.49 -6.77 2.29
CA ILE A 277 7.09 -6.50 3.60
C ILE A 277 6.87 -7.70 4.56
N THR A 278 5.66 -8.23 4.60
CA THR A 278 5.32 -9.44 5.39
C THR A 278 6.14 -10.65 4.94
N MET A 279 6.26 -10.86 3.63
CA MET A 279 7.07 -11.93 3.05
C MET A 279 8.52 -11.83 3.52
N GLY A 280 9.09 -10.65 3.64
CA GLY A 280 10.47 -10.48 4.13
C GLY A 280 10.69 -11.03 5.55
N ILE A 281 9.68 -11.00 6.41
CA ILE A 281 9.74 -11.64 7.73
C ILE A 281 9.62 -13.17 7.61
N LEU A 282 8.76 -13.66 6.74
CA LEU A 282 8.44 -15.10 6.59
C LEU A 282 9.40 -15.85 5.64
N LEU A 283 10.25 -15.13 4.92
CA LEU A 283 11.09 -15.64 3.85
C LEU A 283 11.90 -16.86 4.28
N GLY A 284 11.84 -17.92 3.47
CA GLY A 284 12.55 -19.18 3.69
C GLY A 284 11.90 -20.12 4.71
N LYS A 285 10.87 -19.68 5.45
CA LYS A 285 10.27 -20.43 6.56
C LYS A 285 8.87 -20.96 6.30
N VAL A 286 8.21 -20.44 5.26
CA VAL A 286 6.84 -20.81 4.89
C VAL A 286 6.78 -21.32 3.45
N SER A 287 5.82 -22.19 3.17
CA SER A 287 5.56 -22.73 1.83
C SER A 287 4.79 -21.74 0.94
N LEU A 288 4.70 -22.00 -0.37
CA LEU A 288 3.89 -21.17 -1.28
C LEU A 288 2.42 -21.15 -0.89
N ALA A 289 1.89 -22.28 -0.41
CA ALA A 289 0.50 -22.38 0.03
C ALA A 289 0.25 -21.47 1.24
N GLN A 290 1.14 -21.51 2.22
CA GLN A 290 1.09 -20.65 3.40
C GLN A 290 1.17 -19.18 3.00
N LEU A 291 2.13 -18.82 2.14
CA LEU A 291 2.31 -17.44 1.69
C LEU A 291 1.08 -16.94 0.91
N SER A 292 0.50 -17.74 0.02
CA SER A 292 -0.68 -17.36 -0.77
C SER A 292 -1.89 -17.01 0.10
N ALA A 293 -2.15 -17.82 1.14
CA ALA A 293 -3.23 -17.55 2.09
C ALA A 293 -2.96 -16.30 2.93
N VAL A 294 -1.72 -16.16 3.42
CA VAL A 294 -1.28 -14.99 4.19
C VAL A 294 -1.40 -13.70 3.37
N SER A 295 -1.06 -13.72 2.07
CA SER A 295 -1.18 -12.57 1.17
C SER A 295 -2.61 -12.04 1.08
N MET A 296 -3.61 -12.93 0.91
CA MET A 296 -5.02 -12.50 0.84
C MET A 296 -5.51 -11.90 2.16
N ILE A 297 -5.11 -12.50 3.29
CA ILE A 297 -5.47 -11.99 4.63
C ILE A 297 -4.80 -10.63 4.87
N CYS A 298 -3.53 -10.49 4.51
CA CYS A 298 -2.76 -9.26 4.68
C CYS A 298 -3.39 -8.08 3.91
N VAL A 299 -3.74 -8.27 2.64
CA VAL A 299 -4.44 -7.23 1.83
C VAL A 299 -5.78 -6.85 2.43
N THR A 300 -6.56 -7.83 2.91
CA THR A 300 -7.85 -7.58 3.55
C THR A 300 -7.68 -6.74 4.81
N ALA A 301 -6.73 -7.12 5.67
CA ALA A 301 -6.40 -6.41 6.90
C ALA A 301 -5.81 -5.02 6.62
N TYR A 302 -5.02 -4.87 5.55
CA TYR A 302 -4.52 -3.59 5.07
C TYR A 302 -5.67 -2.65 4.71
N GLY A 303 -6.64 -3.12 3.92
CA GLY A 303 -7.81 -2.32 3.53
C GLY A 303 -8.61 -1.83 4.74
N VAL A 304 -8.82 -2.69 5.75
CA VAL A 304 -9.47 -2.30 7.01
C VAL A 304 -8.64 -1.30 7.81
N ASN A 305 -7.32 -1.52 7.93
CA ASN A 305 -6.41 -0.60 8.60
C ASN A 305 -6.40 0.78 7.93
N PHE A 306 -6.35 0.80 6.59
CA PHE A 306 -6.39 1.98 5.76
C PHE A 306 -7.70 2.75 5.99
N TRP A 307 -8.83 2.05 5.93
CA TRP A 307 -10.16 2.62 6.17
C TRP A 307 -10.27 3.30 7.53
N ILE A 308 -9.86 2.62 8.60
CA ILE A 308 -9.95 3.17 9.96
C ILE A 308 -9.06 4.42 10.10
N ASN A 309 -7.81 4.34 9.66
CA ASN A 309 -6.85 5.43 9.89
C ASN A 309 -7.11 6.64 9.00
N LEU A 310 -7.38 6.43 7.72
CA LEU A 310 -7.42 7.53 6.74
C LEU A 310 -8.82 8.01 6.41
N TYR A 311 -9.84 7.13 6.45
CA TYR A 311 -11.21 7.53 6.08
C TYR A 311 -12.07 7.85 7.31
N VAL A 312 -11.98 7.04 8.35
CA VAL A 312 -12.77 7.25 9.58
C VAL A 312 -12.15 8.31 10.47
N MET A 313 -10.84 8.21 10.75
CA MET A 313 -10.14 9.18 11.62
C MET A 313 -9.59 10.39 10.88
N GLY A 314 -9.25 10.27 9.60
CA GLY A 314 -8.62 11.35 8.83
C GLY A 314 -7.18 11.68 9.22
N ALA A 315 -6.43 10.69 9.72
CA ALA A 315 -4.99 10.83 9.90
C ALA A 315 -4.27 11.05 8.55
N TYR A 316 -3.06 11.61 8.58
CA TYR A 316 -2.31 11.92 7.37
C TYR A 316 -1.23 10.88 7.08
N ASP A 317 -1.51 10.00 6.11
CA ASP A 317 -0.54 9.05 5.57
C ASP A 317 -0.81 8.73 4.08
N ASN A 318 -1.35 9.71 3.37
CA ASN A 318 -1.92 9.52 2.02
C ASN A 318 -0.87 9.47 0.89
N LEU A 319 0.43 9.61 1.19
CA LEU A 319 1.50 9.57 0.20
C LEU A 319 2.15 8.18 0.15
N GLY A 320 3.36 8.04 0.70
CA GLY A 320 4.09 6.77 0.68
C GLY A 320 3.71 5.77 1.78
N GLY A 321 2.79 6.09 2.70
CA GLY A 321 2.26 5.09 3.64
C GLY A 321 3.24 4.61 4.72
N SER A 322 4.05 5.46 5.36
CA SER A 322 5.02 5.00 6.37
C SER A 322 4.36 4.22 7.52
N CYS A 323 3.14 4.57 7.92
CA CYS A 323 2.36 3.79 8.89
C CYS A 323 1.49 2.76 8.20
N VAL A 324 0.54 3.17 7.37
CA VAL A 324 -0.51 2.29 6.85
C VAL A 324 0.01 1.20 5.91
N ILE A 325 1.19 1.40 5.30
CA ILE A 325 1.87 0.39 4.46
C ILE A 325 3.04 -0.23 5.21
N HIS A 326 4.05 0.56 5.57
CA HIS A 326 5.34 0.02 6.04
C HIS A 326 5.27 -0.53 7.46
N LEU A 327 4.80 0.28 8.42
CA LEU A 327 4.60 -0.18 9.80
C LEU A 327 3.56 -1.30 9.86
N PHE A 328 2.44 -1.17 9.14
CA PHE A 328 1.40 -2.20 9.05
C PHE A 328 1.97 -3.54 8.56
N GLY A 329 2.65 -3.56 7.41
CA GLY A 329 3.21 -4.78 6.83
C GLY A 329 4.25 -5.44 7.75
N ALA A 330 5.08 -4.63 8.42
CA ALA A 330 6.03 -5.15 9.40
C ALA A 330 5.32 -5.77 10.62
N CYS A 331 4.32 -5.08 11.19
CA CYS A 331 3.54 -5.59 12.32
C CYS A 331 2.72 -6.85 11.96
N PHE A 332 2.14 -6.88 10.77
CA PHE A 332 1.43 -8.06 10.26
C PHE A 332 2.37 -9.26 10.13
N GLY A 333 3.55 -9.08 9.54
CA GLY A 333 4.56 -10.13 9.46
C GLY A 333 5.10 -10.57 10.83
N ILE A 334 5.24 -9.66 11.80
CA ILE A 334 5.56 -10.02 13.19
C ILE A 334 4.45 -10.91 13.77
N GLY A 335 3.18 -10.55 13.60
CA GLY A 335 2.06 -11.40 14.04
C GLY A 335 2.10 -12.79 13.38
N CYS A 336 2.37 -12.85 12.07
CA CYS A 336 2.44 -14.11 11.34
C CYS A 336 3.58 -15.00 11.84
N THR A 337 4.79 -14.46 12.00
CA THR A 337 5.98 -15.26 12.32
C THR A 337 5.87 -15.93 13.70
N LEU A 338 5.15 -15.32 14.64
CA LEU A 338 4.94 -15.88 15.98
C LEU A 338 4.19 -17.23 15.97
N LEU A 339 3.38 -17.51 14.94
CA LEU A 339 2.58 -18.74 14.86
C LEU A 339 2.93 -19.62 13.66
N ALA A 340 3.31 -19.02 12.53
CA ALA A 340 3.63 -19.72 11.29
C ALA A 340 5.04 -20.31 11.26
N THR A 341 6.00 -19.65 11.91
CA THR A 341 7.40 -20.10 11.91
C THR A 341 7.61 -21.22 12.92
N LEU A 342 8.31 -22.28 12.50
CA LEU A 342 8.73 -23.34 13.40
C LEU A 342 9.92 -22.89 14.28
N LYS A 343 9.91 -23.30 15.54
CA LYS A 343 11.06 -23.07 16.45
C LYS A 343 12.29 -23.80 15.90
N GLY A 344 13.46 -23.17 15.94
CA GLY A 344 14.68 -23.72 15.36
C GLY A 344 14.94 -23.28 13.91
N SER A 345 13.97 -22.66 13.22
CA SER A 345 14.18 -22.20 11.84
C SER A 345 15.21 -21.07 11.75
N ALA A 346 15.36 -20.23 12.77
CA ALA A 346 16.33 -19.12 12.71
C ALA A 346 17.78 -19.63 12.69
N GLU A 347 18.00 -20.72 13.41
CA GLU A 347 19.26 -21.41 13.64
C GLU A 347 19.66 -22.33 12.48
N ASN A 348 18.80 -22.51 11.48
CA ASN A 348 19.12 -23.29 10.29
C ASN A 348 20.34 -22.65 9.57
N PRO A 349 21.42 -23.39 9.32
CA PRO A 349 22.64 -22.86 8.70
C PRO A 349 22.44 -22.34 7.27
N ASP A 350 21.34 -22.71 6.60
CA ASP A 350 20.95 -22.18 5.29
C ASP A 350 20.25 -20.81 5.35
N ASN A 351 19.90 -20.33 6.54
CA ASN A 351 19.54 -18.92 6.80
C ASN A 351 20.79 -18.02 6.76
N ALA A 352 21.50 -18.03 5.63
CA ALA A 352 22.78 -17.37 5.47
C ALA A 352 22.94 -16.78 4.06
N PRO A 353 23.66 -15.66 3.94
CA PRO A 353 23.95 -15.05 2.65
C PRO A 353 25.02 -15.80 1.85
N ARG A 354 25.16 -15.44 0.57
CA ARG A 354 26.31 -15.79 -0.28
C ARG A 354 26.66 -14.59 -1.17
N TYR A 355 27.95 -14.39 -1.49
CA TYR A 355 28.43 -13.23 -2.26
C TYR A 355 27.60 -12.91 -3.52
N ASN A 356 27.41 -13.86 -4.45
CA ASN A 356 26.63 -13.60 -5.67
C ASN A 356 25.15 -13.30 -5.39
N ALA A 357 24.60 -13.87 -4.31
CA ALA A 357 23.23 -13.61 -3.87
C ALA A 357 23.12 -12.20 -3.23
N ASP A 358 24.11 -11.77 -2.45
CA ASP A 358 24.20 -10.40 -1.93
C ASP A 358 24.32 -9.37 -3.05
N VAL A 359 25.06 -9.67 -4.12
CA VAL A 359 25.14 -8.80 -5.30
C VAL A 359 23.76 -8.64 -5.94
N MET A 360 23.01 -9.73 -6.10
CA MET A 360 21.62 -9.67 -6.60
C MET A 360 20.72 -8.85 -5.66
N ALA A 361 20.85 -9.04 -4.35
CA ALA A 361 20.14 -8.26 -3.35
C ALA A 361 20.44 -6.76 -3.44
N ILE A 362 21.71 -6.38 -3.63
CA ILE A 362 22.10 -4.99 -3.82
C ILE A 362 21.53 -4.40 -5.12
N ILE A 363 21.47 -5.18 -6.21
CA ILE A 363 20.79 -4.74 -7.45
C ILE A 363 19.31 -4.44 -7.17
N GLY A 364 18.62 -5.33 -6.46
CA GLY A 364 17.23 -5.10 -6.05
C GLY A 364 17.06 -3.87 -5.15
N THR A 365 17.98 -3.66 -4.21
CA THR A 365 18.02 -2.44 -3.39
C THR A 365 18.16 -1.19 -4.25
N ILE A 366 19.03 -1.18 -5.26
CA ILE A 366 19.22 -0.03 -6.15
C ILE A 366 17.94 0.23 -6.97
N LEU A 367 17.27 -0.82 -7.46
CA LEU A 367 15.98 -0.68 -8.15
C LEU A 367 14.93 -0.02 -7.26
N ASN A 368 14.80 -0.48 -6.01
CA ASN A 368 13.90 0.13 -5.04
C ASN A 368 14.31 1.57 -4.68
N TRP A 369 15.61 1.84 -4.59
CA TRP A 369 16.15 3.17 -4.31
C TRP A 369 15.79 4.16 -5.43
N MET A 370 15.93 3.74 -6.70
CA MET A 370 15.63 4.58 -7.86
C MET A 370 14.13 4.85 -8.02
N THR A 371 13.28 3.88 -7.68
CA THR A 371 11.81 3.95 -7.90
C THR A 371 11.04 4.47 -6.68
N PHE A 372 11.67 4.58 -5.51
CA PHE A 372 11.05 5.12 -4.29
C PHE A 372 10.45 6.53 -4.45
N PRO A 373 11.12 7.50 -5.10
CA PRO A 373 10.55 8.83 -5.29
C PRO A 373 9.21 8.79 -6.02
N SER A 374 9.07 7.90 -7.00
CA SER A 374 7.82 7.71 -7.73
C SER A 374 6.74 7.08 -6.87
N PHE A 375 7.12 6.10 -6.04
CA PHE A 375 6.24 5.51 -5.02
C PHE A 375 5.67 6.57 -4.07
N ASN A 376 6.52 7.46 -3.54
CA ASN A 376 6.07 8.54 -2.65
C ASN A 376 5.27 9.63 -3.39
N ALA A 377 5.55 9.85 -4.68
CA ALA A 377 5.00 10.96 -5.45
C ALA A 377 3.71 10.63 -6.22
N TYR A 378 3.33 9.36 -6.37
CA TYR A 378 2.17 8.98 -7.17
C TYR A 378 0.87 9.59 -6.66
N PHE A 379 0.61 9.51 -5.35
CA PHE A 379 -0.56 10.13 -4.74
C PHE A 379 -0.33 11.57 -4.26
N ALA A 380 0.83 12.15 -4.59
CA ALA A 380 1.11 13.52 -4.25
C ALA A 380 0.26 14.46 -5.12
N PRO A 381 -0.31 15.53 -4.53
CA PRO A 381 -0.95 16.56 -5.32
C PRO A 381 0.01 17.08 -6.39
N ALA A 382 -0.52 17.43 -7.57
CA ALA A 382 0.30 17.94 -8.67
C ALA A 382 1.19 19.13 -8.24
N ALA A 383 0.70 19.93 -7.28
CA ALA A 383 1.43 21.06 -6.73
C ALA A 383 2.47 20.72 -5.65
N ALA A 384 2.50 19.51 -5.11
CA ALA A 384 3.53 19.07 -4.18
C ALA A 384 4.46 18.03 -4.81
N GLN A 385 4.06 17.45 -5.95
CA GLN A 385 4.68 16.28 -6.53
C GLN A 385 6.20 16.43 -6.76
N GLN A 386 6.65 17.55 -7.33
CA GLN A 386 8.09 17.78 -7.53
C GLN A 386 8.84 17.86 -6.20
N ALA A 387 8.28 18.57 -5.21
CA ALA A 387 8.87 18.68 -3.88
C ALA A 387 8.94 17.30 -3.20
N VAL A 388 7.90 16.47 -3.37
CA VAL A 388 7.86 15.10 -2.86
C VAL A 388 8.96 14.24 -3.48
N VAL A 389 9.16 14.32 -4.80
CA VAL A 389 10.25 13.63 -5.49
C VAL A 389 11.61 14.08 -4.95
N VAL A 390 11.86 15.39 -4.90
CA VAL A 390 13.14 15.96 -4.45
C VAL A 390 13.44 15.62 -2.99
N ASN A 391 12.47 15.79 -2.09
CA ASN A 391 12.63 15.46 -0.68
C ASN A 391 12.87 13.97 -0.47
N THR A 392 12.21 13.10 -1.24
CA THR A 392 12.47 11.65 -1.18
C THR A 392 13.92 11.35 -1.57
N TYR A 393 14.42 11.93 -2.67
CA TYR A 393 15.83 11.76 -3.05
C TYR A 393 16.80 12.29 -2.00
N LEU A 394 16.57 13.47 -1.44
CA LEU A 394 17.43 14.03 -0.40
C LEU A 394 17.49 13.11 0.83
N SER A 395 16.34 12.60 1.26
CA SER A 395 16.30 11.65 2.37
C SER A 395 17.05 10.35 2.06
N LEU A 396 16.87 9.82 0.85
CA LEU A 396 17.58 8.63 0.36
C LEU A 396 19.10 8.82 0.24
N PHE A 397 19.56 9.99 -0.22
CA PHE A 397 20.98 10.31 -0.26
C PHE A 397 21.58 10.27 1.15
N SER A 398 20.92 10.94 2.10
CA SER A 398 21.36 10.99 3.48
C SER A 398 21.30 9.63 4.19
N SER A 399 20.28 8.81 3.94
CA SER A 399 20.22 7.46 4.51
C SER A 399 21.29 6.53 3.93
N CYS A 400 21.63 6.68 2.64
CA CYS A 400 22.73 5.94 2.03
C CYS A 400 24.08 6.31 2.67
N VAL A 401 24.38 7.60 2.83
CA VAL A 401 25.61 8.04 3.51
C VAL A 401 25.64 7.57 4.96
N ALA A 402 24.56 7.76 5.72
CA ALA A 402 24.46 7.30 7.10
C ALA A 402 24.64 5.78 7.20
N SER A 403 24.02 5.02 6.30
CA SER A 403 24.19 3.57 6.22
C SER A 403 25.65 3.16 6.10
N MET A 404 26.43 3.79 5.23
CA MET A 404 27.85 3.44 5.07
C MET A 404 28.68 3.80 6.31
N ILE A 405 28.41 4.97 6.91
CA ILE A 405 29.08 5.42 8.14
C ILE A 405 28.84 4.43 9.27
N PHE A 406 27.58 4.13 9.57
CA PHE A 406 27.23 3.28 10.71
C PHE A 406 27.58 1.82 10.47
N SER A 407 27.50 1.33 9.23
CA SER A 407 27.97 -0.01 8.88
C SER A 407 29.46 -0.20 9.20
N SER A 408 30.29 0.78 8.79
CA SER A 408 31.72 0.78 9.12
C SER A 408 31.96 0.89 10.63
N MET A 409 31.23 1.78 11.34
CA MET A 409 31.37 1.97 12.79
C MET A 409 31.02 0.72 13.61
N TYR A 410 30.03 -0.06 13.17
CA TYR A 410 29.66 -1.30 13.87
C TYR A 410 30.54 -2.50 13.51
N SER A 411 31.28 -2.41 12.41
CA SER A 411 32.29 -3.39 12.04
C SER A 411 33.60 -3.16 12.82
N ARG A 412 34.10 -4.22 13.47
CA ARG A 412 35.41 -4.23 14.14
C ARG A 412 36.59 -3.86 13.23
N GLN A 413 36.44 -4.03 11.91
CA GLN A 413 37.49 -3.80 10.91
C GLN A 413 37.21 -2.58 10.03
N LEU A 414 36.21 -1.75 10.36
CA LEU A 414 35.75 -0.63 9.52
C LEU A 414 35.30 -1.03 8.10
N LYS A 415 35.04 -2.31 7.86
CA LYS A 415 34.45 -2.85 6.63
C LYS A 415 32.94 -2.62 6.60
N LEU A 416 32.39 -2.59 5.40
CA LEU A 416 30.95 -2.45 5.17
C LEU A 416 30.27 -3.83 5.19
N ASP A 417 29.11 -3.90 5.82
CA ASP A 417 28.20 -5.04 5.81
C ASP A 417 27.21 -4.89 4.64
N PRO A 418 27.14 -5.85 3.69
CA PRO A 418 26.15 -5.83 2.61
C PRO A 418 24.70 -5.66 3.11
N ALA A 419 24.36 -6.17 4.30
CA ALA A 419 23.01 -6.05 4.85
C ALA A 419 22.61 -4.60 5.16
N ASP A 420 23.57 -3.76 5.58
CA ASP A 420 23.32 -2.33 5.76
C ASP A 420 23.07 -1.64 4.42
N VAL A 421 23.87 -1.96 3.40
CA VAL A 421 23.65 -1.44 2.03
C VAL A 421 22.27 -1.84 1.54
N GLN A 422 21.87 -3.10 1.75
CA GLN A 422 20.60 -3.62 1.26
C GLN A 422 19.36 -2.98 1.92
N ARG A 423 19.49 -2.42 3.12
CA ARG A 423 18.37 -1.99 3.98
C ARG A 423 18.50 -0.53 4.38
N SER A 424 19.53 -0.21 5.17
CA SER A 424 19.73 1.10 5.77
C SER A 424 19.89 2.21 4.71
N SER A 425 20.38 1.88 3.52
CA SER A 425 20.41 2.84 2.40
C SER A 425 19.02 3.28 1.90
N LEU A 426 18.00 2.43 2.05
CA LEU A 426 16.60 2.69 1.67
C LEU A 426 15.77 3.31 2.80
N ALA A 427 16.27 3.29 4.03
CA ALA A 427 15.51 3.70 5.22
C ALA A 427 15.03 5.15 5.15
N GLY A 428 15.74 6.04 4.44
CA GLY A 428 15.32 7.43 4.23
C GLY A 428 14.03 7.54 3.42
N GLY A 429 13.84 6.67 2.42
CA GLY A 429 12.60 6.60 1.63
C GLY A 429 11.40 6.37 2.54
N VAL A 430 11.46 5.34 3.39
CA VAL A 430 10.39 5.00 4.35
C VAL A 430 10.23 6.08 5.44
N SER A 431 11.34 6.62 5.95
CA SER A 431 11.34 7.60 7.05
C SER A 431 10.72 8.94 6.67
N ILE A 432 10.58 9.23 5.38
CA ILE A 432 9.96 10.45 4.89
C ILE A 432 8.60 10.23 4.23
N SER A 433 8.28 9.00 3.79
CA SER A 433 7.12 8.65 2.95
C SER A 433 5.79 9.31 3.31
N SER A 434 5.32 9.25 4.56
CA SER A 434 4.05 9.87 4.98
C SER A 434 4.07 11.40 4.98
N VAL A 435 5.23 11.99 5.27
CA VAL A 435 5.38 13.38 5.70
C VAL A 435 6.16 14.23 4.71
N VAL A 436 6.53 13.64 3.58
CA VAL A 436 7.41 14.22 2.58
C VAL A 436 6.91 15.55 2.00
N SER A 437 5.59 15.73 1.93
CA SER A 437 4.93 16.97 1.51
C SER A 437 4.90 18.06 2.59
N LEU A 438 5.06 17.70 3.87
CA LEU A 438 4.96 18.63 5.00
C LEU A 438 6.21 19.51 5.15
N PHE A 439 7.33 19.10 4.56
CA PHE A 439 8.61 19.77 4.70
C PHE A 439 8.97 20.60 3.47
N ALA A 440 8.91 21.93 3.58
CA ALA A 440 9.34 22.82 2.50
C ALA A 440 10.86 23.02 2.41
N LYS A 441 11.60 22.85 3.52
CA LYS A 441 13.04 23.06 3.54
C LYS A 441 13.79 21.75 3.26
N PRO A 442 14.65 21.69 2.22
CA PRO A 442 15.44 20.50 1.86
C PRO A 442 16.21 19.86 3.01
N GLN A 443 16.72 20.67 3.94
CA GLN A 443 17.48 20.23 5.11
C GLN A 443 16.71 19.26 6.02
N HIS A 444 15.38 19.39 6.14
CA HIS A 444 14.58 18.47 6.96
C HIS A 444 14.58 17.07 6.37
N ALA A 445 14.52 16.96 5.03
CA ALA A 445 14.58 15.67 4.35
C ALA A 445 15.94 14.97 4.56
N LEU A 446 17.04 15.74 4.50
CA LEU A 446 18.39 15.24 4.82
C LEU A 446 18.47 14.72 6.27
N ILE A 447 17.98 15.49 7.24
CA ILE A 447 17.99 15.10 8.66
C ILE A 447 17.20 13.81 8.88
N ILE A 448 15.98 13.73 8.34
CA ILE A 448 15.15 12.52 8.43
C ILE A 448 15.86 11.33 7.79
N GLY A 449 16.55 11.54 6.67
CA GLY A 449 17.34 10.50 6.01
C GLY A 449 18.48 9.97 6.87
N VAL A 450 19.26 10.86 7.49
CA VAL A 450 20.34 10.46 8.42
C VAL A 450 19.80 9.67 9.60
N ILE A 451 18.71 10.15 10.23
CA ILE A 451 18.07 9.46 11.36
C ILE A 451 17.55 8.08 10.93
N GLY A 452 16.88 7.99 9.77
CA GLY A 452 16.39 6.74 9.20
C GLY A 452 17.51 5.72 8.97
N GLY A 453 18.59 6.12 8.30
CA GLY A 453 19.76 5.26 8.05
C GLY A 453 20.44 4.80 9.33
N PHE A 454 20.61 5.71 10.30
CA PHE A 454 21.17 5.41 11.62
C PHE A 454 20.33 4.37 12.39
N VAL A 455 19.03 4.62 12.53
CA VAL A 455 18.13 3.75 13.31
C VAL A 455 17.97 2.38 12.63
N CYS A 456 17.88 2.34 11.30
CA CYS A 456 17.85 1.08 10.56
C CYS A 456 19.14 0.26 10.80
N SER A 457 20.32 0.87 10.66
CA SER A 457 21.60 0.18 10.89
C SER A 457 21.76 -0.27 12.34
N THR A 458 21.46 0.61 13.31
CA THR A 458 21.56 0.29 14.75
C THR A 458 20.64 -0.88 15.11
N SER A 459 19.38 -0.83 14.67
CA SER A 459 18.42 -1.90 14.98
C SER A 459 18.80 -3.23 14.32
N HIS A 460 19.41 -3.20 13.13
CA HIS A 460 19.92 -4.39 12.46
C HIS A 460 21.01 -5.10 13.27
N HIS A 461 22.01 -4.35 13.75
CA HIS A 461 23.15 -4.91 14.46
C HIS A 461 22.82 -5.37 15.89
N PHE A 462 21.95 -4.64 16.60
CA PHE A 462 21.70 -4.89 18.02
C PHE A 462 20.31 -5.46 18.30
N LEU A 463 19.26 -4.83 17.79
CA LEU A 463 17.89 -5.13 18.22
C LEU A 463 17.35 -6.43 17.60
N ARG A 464 17.67 -6.72 16.35
CA ARG A 464 17.23 -7.94 15.67
C ARG A 464 17.62 -9.21 16.45
N ARG A 465 18.88 -9.28 16.91
CA ARG A 465 19.39 -10.39 17.73
C ARG A 465 18.70 -10.49 19.09
N LEU A 466 18.34 -9.34 19.67
CA LEU A 466 17.63 -9.30 20.95
C LEU A 466 16.19 -9.81 20.82
N LEU A 467 15.47 -9.40 19.77
CA LEU A 467 14.11 -9.86 19.48
C LEU A 467 14.10 -11.38 19.24
N GLU A 468 15.00 -11.87 18.40
CA GLU A 468 15.10 -13.31 18.12
C GLU A 468 15.32 -14.12 19.41
N LYS A 469 16.29 -13.74 20.24
CA LYS A 469 16.63 -14.46 21.48
C LYS A 469 15.58 -14.35 22.57
N LYS A 470 14.91 -13.20 22.72
CA LYS A 470 14.00 -12.95 23.85
C LYS A 470 12.54 -13.23 23.54
N THR A 471 12.10 -13.01 22.30
CA THR A 471 10.69 -13.11 21.91
C THR A 471 10.43 -14.18 20.86
N GLY A 472 11.47 -14.78 20.27
CA GLY A 472 11.33 -15.75 19.19
C GLY A 472 10.88 -15.15 17.86
N ILE A 473 10.87 -13.81 17.74
CA ILE A 473 10.53 -13.13 16.49
C ILE A 473 11.72 -13.26 15.54
N THR A 474 11.54 -14.11 14.52
CA THR A 474 12.52 -14.33 13.47
C THR A 474 12.20 -13.47 12.26
N ASP A 475 13.07 -12.52 11.98
CA ASP A 475 12.95 -11.57 10.86
C ASP A 475 14.06 -11.87 9.84
N THR A 476 13.76 -12.62 8.78
CA THR A 476 14.76 -13.10 7.80
C THR A 476 15.45 -11.93 7.10
N VAL A 477 14.67 -11.00 6.55
CA VAL A 477 15.20 -9.88 5.76
C VAL A 477 15.57 -8.65 6.60
N GLY A 478 15.14 -8.54 7.87
CA GLY A 478 15.35 -7.30 8.64
C GLY A 478 14.29 -6.24 8.34
N VAL A 479 13.05 -6.69 8.10
CA VAL A 479 11.89 -5.84 7.84
C VAL A 479 11.59 -4.91 9.01
N ILE A 480 11.80 -5.35 10.25
CA ILE A 480 11.56 -4.50 11.42
C ILE A 480 12.50 -3.28 11.38
N SER A 481 13.77 -3.52 11.04
CA SER A 481 14.78 -2.47 10.91
C SER A 481 14.49 -1.49 9.78
N LEU A 482 14.03 -1.98 8.62
CA LEU A 482 13.81 -1.15 7.43
C LEU A 482 12.43 -0.49 7.37
N HIS A 483 11.38 -1.17 7.83
CA HIS A 483 10.01 -0.73 7.61
C HIS A 483 9.34 -0.25 8.91
N ALA A 484 9.47 -0.98 10.02
CA ALA A 484 8.81 -0.59 11.26
C ALA A 484 9.45 0.67 11.89
N PHE A 485 10.76 0.67 12.12
CA PHE A 485 11.41 1.81 12.77
C PHE A 485 11.44 3.08 11.91
N PRO A 486 11.86 3.02 10.63
CA PRO A 486 11.66 4.12 9.68
C PRO A 486 10.20 4.58 9.59
N GLY A 487 9.23 3.66 9.62
CA GLY A 487 7.81 3.99 9.69
C GLY A 487 7.44 4.87 10.89
N LEU A 488 7.95 4.51 12.07
CA LEU A 488 7.77 5.27 13.30
C LEU A 488 8.50 6.62 13.29
N ILE A 489 9.64 6.74 12.60
CA ILE A 489 10.34 8.01 12.43
C ILE A 489 9.47 8.99 11.63
N ALA A 490 8.91 8.53 10.51
CA ALA A 490 7.99 9.33 9.70
C ALA A 490 6.76 9.76 10.50
N TRP A 491 6.21 8.84 11.29
CA TRP A 491 5.06 9.09 12.15
C TRP A 491 5.34 10.20 13.18
N ILE A 492 6.45 10.10 13.92
CA ILE A 492 6.87 11.12 14.89
C ILE A 492 7.13 12.46 14.20
N ALA A 493 7.84 12.44 13.07
CA ALA A 493 8.09 13.64 12.28
C ALA A 493 6.77 14.29 11.81
N GLY A 494 5.76 13.49 11.51
CA GLY A 494 4.42 13.95 11.13
C GLY A 494 3.69 14.60 12.29
N ILE A 495 3.71 14.01 13.48
CA ILE A 495 3.16 14.64 14.69
C ILE A 495 3.81 15.99 14.91
N VAL A 496 5.15 16.07 14.88
CA VAL A 496 5.89 17.33 15.08
C VAL A 496 5.54 18.37 14.01
N ALA A 497 5.48 17.98 12.74
CA ALA A 497 5.17 18.87 11.64
C ALA A 497 3.72 19.39 11.69
N LEU A 498 2.78 18.55 12.15
CA LEU A 498 1.36 18.89 12.24
C LEU A 498 1.00 19.59 13.58
N TRP A 499 1.85 19.50 14.61
CA TRP A 499 1.55 20.04 15.94
C TRP A 499 1.41 21.56 15.97
N SER A 500 2.17 22.25 15.12
CA SER A 500 2.15 23.71 14.99
C SER A 500 0.94 24.24 14.20
N LEU A 501 0.06 23.36 13.73
CA LEU A 501 -1.14 23.72 12.95
C LEU A 501 -2.27 24.18 13.87
N ASP A 502 -2.24 25.49 14.18
CA ASP A 502 -3.24 26.19 15.01
C ASP A 502 -4.17 27.11 14.19
N SER A 503 -4.06 27.08 12.86
CA SER A 503 -4.96 27.77 11.92
C SER A 503 -5.02 26.98 10.60
N ARG A 504 -5.88 27.39 9.65
CA ARG A 504 -5.99 26.74 8.34
C ARG A 504 -4.62 26.49 7.74
N TYR A 505 -4.24 25.22 7.58
CA TYR A 505 -2.95 24.86 7.00
C TYR A 505 -2.97 25.13 5.51
N LYS A 506 -2.54 26.32 5.14
CA LYS A 506 -2.34 26.69 3.75
C LYS A 506 -1.05 26.07 3.16
N GLY A 507 -0.38 25.20 3.92
CA GLY A 507 0.95 24.69 3.57
C GLY A 507 2.05 25.74 3.71
N PRO A 508 3.31 25.32 3.89
CA PRO A 508 4.48 26.20 3.83
C PRO A 508 4.69 26.84 2.43
N TRP A 509 3.82 26.52 1.48
CA TRP A 509 3.84 26.97 0.09
C TRP A 509 2.80 28.08 -0.17
N SER A 510 2.01 28.49 0.82
CA SER A 510 1.01 29.57 0.67
C SER A 510 1.55 30.97 0.91
N GLY A 511 0.96 31.94 0.20
CA GLY A 511 1.23 33.38 0.43
C GLY A 511 2.41 33.95 -0.34
N VAL A 512 3.03 33.17 -1.21
CA VAL A 512 4.06 33.64 -2.15
C VAL A 512 3.34 34.26 -3.37
N GLN A 513 2.76 35.46 -3.20
CA GLN A 513 2.21 36.23 -4.32
C GLN A 513 3.36 36.64 -5.25
N TYR A 514 3.48 35.99 -6.41
CA TYR A 514 4.39 36.44 -7.46
C TYR A 514 3.59 36.95 -8.64
N ALA A 515 3.62 38.27 -8.79
CA ALA A 515 3.08 39.00 -9.92
C ALA A 515 3.62 38.42 -11.23
N SER A 516 2.76 38.40 -12.24
CA SER A 516 2.86 37.79 -13.57
C SER A 516 4.06 38.13 -14.46
N THR A 517 5.18 38.62 -13.94
CA THR A 517 6.40 38.90 -14.71
C THR A 517 7.42 37.78 -14.57
N GLN A 518 7.49 36.95 -15.61
CA GLN A 518 8.64 36.15 -16.05
C GLN A 518 9.67 35.74 -14.99
N THR A 519 9.48 34.60 -14.32
CA THR A 519 10.61 33.79 -13.82
C THR A 519 10.36 32.29 -14.03
N LYS A 520 11.45 31.54 -14.20
CA LYS A 520 11.58 30.17 -14.75
C LYS A 520 11.07 29.02 -13.86
N THR A 521 9.97 29.14 -13.13
CA THR A 521 9.45 28.02 -12.29
C THR A 521 7.93 27.98 -12.19
N LEU A 522 7.37 26.76 -12.21
CA LEU A 522 5.94 26.44 -12.29
C LEU A 522 5.13 26.92 -11.05
N PRO A 523 3.88 27.37 -11.25
CA PRO A 523 3.02 27.91 -10.19
C PRO A 523 2.49 26.82 -9.27
N TYR A 524 2.73 26.96 -7.97
CA TYR A 524 2.24 26.06 -6.92
C TYR A 524 1.11 26.72 -6.12
N TRP A 525 -0.05 26.85 -6.75
CA TRP A 525 -1.31 27.14 -6.06
C TRP A 525 -2.15 25.86 -6.04
N LEU A 526 -1.85 24.97 -5.10
CA LEU A 526 -2.87 24.07 -4.58
C LEU A 526 -2.78 24.15 -3.06
N GLU A 527 -3.92 24.51 -2.50
CA GLU A 527 -4.23 24.45 -1.10
C GLU A 527 -3.99 23.00 -0.59
N MET A 528 -2.84 22.76 0.06
CA MET A 528 -2.55 21.48 0.73
C MET A 528 -3.64 21.11 1.74
N ASP A 529 -4.38 22.10 2.23
CA ASP A 529 -5.64 22.03 2.96
C ASP A 529 -6.70 21.13 2.30
N LEU A 530 -6.72 21.00 0.98
CA LEU A 530 -7.60 20.05 0.28
C LEU A 530 -7.22 18.58 0.50
N THR A 531 -5.99 18.31 0.96
CA THR A 531 -5.52 16.95 1.26
C THR A 531 -5.69 16.54 2.72
N PHE A 532 -5.92 17.51 3.62
CA PHE A 532 -6.17 17.22 5.02
C PHE A 532 -7.66 17.16 5.29
N GLN A 533 -8.10 16.04 5.84
CA GLN A 533 -9.46 15.92 6.34
C GLN A 533 -9.70 16.81 7.56
N HIS A 534 -8.67 17.05 8.36
CA HIS A 534 -8.67 18.01 9.48
C HIS A 534 -7.84 19.22 9.10
N HIS A 535 -8.44 20.26 8.52
CA HIS A 535 -7.72 21.48 8.11
C HIS A 535 -8.12 22.74 8.89
N VAL A 536 -9.03 22.63 9.87
CA VAL A 536 -9.57 23.80 10.60
C VAL A 536 -8.60 24.39 11.64
N GLY A 537 -7.42 23.80 11.85
CA GLY A 537 -6.37 24.42 12.68
C GLY A 537 -6.68 24.39 14.17
N ASN A 538 -7.25 23.29 14.66
CA ASN A 538 -7.53 23.04 16.07
C ASN A 538 -6.64 21.92 16.65
N LYS A 539 -5.51 21.62 15.99
CA LYS A 539 -4.58 20.52 16.30
C LYS A 539 -5.14 19.09 16.14
N ASP A 540 -6.38 18.92 15.66
CA ASP A 540 -7.00 17.59 15.50
C ASP A 540 -6.18 16.67 14.60
N THR A 541 -5.62 17.18 13.50
CA THR A 541 -4.78 16.40 12.58
C THR A 541 -3.60 15.75 13.31
N ALA A 542 -2.94 16.50 14.21
CA ALA A 542 -1.83 15.98 14.99
C ALA A 542 -2.29 14.98 16.06
N LEU A 543 -3.48 15.17 16.64
CA LEU A 543 -4.09 14.22 17.58
C LEU A 543 -4.44 12.89 16.89
N TYR A 544 -5.10 12.92 15.73
CA TYR A 544 -5.37 11.72 14.95
C TYR A 544 -4.08 11.06 14.43
N GLN A 545 -3.06 11.87 14.11
CA GLN A 545 -1.73 11.33 13.82
C GLN A 545 -1.21 10.52 15.01
N ILE A 546 -1.32 10.99 16.26
CA ILE A 546 -0.89 10.23 17.47
C ILE A 546 -1.60 8.88 17.58
N TYR A 547 -2.89 8.78 17.24
CA TYR A 547 -3.61 7.50 17.34
C TYR A 547 -3.28 6.51 16.21
N MET A 548 -2.78 6.99 15.07
CA MET A 548 -2.59 6.19 13.86
C MET A 548 -1.61 5.01 14.05
N ALA A 549 -0.42 5.26 14.61
CA ALA A 549 0.57 4.18 14.76
C ALA A 549 0.13 3.12 15.78
N PRO A 550 -0.37 3.46 16.99
CA PRO A 550 -0.94 2.48 17.91
C PRO A 550 -2.04 1.60 17.28
N ILE A 551 -2.99 2.20 16.56
CA ILE A 551 -4.05 1.46 15.87
C ILE A 551 -3.45 0.54 14.81
N THR A 552 -2.53 1.06 13.98
CA THR A 552 -1.85 0.28 12.94
C THR A 552 -1.09 -0.92 13.52
N ILE A 553 -0.39 -0.73 14.64
CA ILE A 553 0.32 -1.80 15.33
C ILE A 553 -0.67 -2.85 15.86
N CYS A 554 -1.76 -2.43 16.50
CA CYS A 554 -2.78 -3.33 17.04
C CYS A 554 -3.46 -4.15 15.93
N VAL A 555 -3.93 -3.49 14.87
CA VAL A 555 -4.57 -4.15 13.72
C VAL A 555 -3.57 -5.08 13.03
N GLY A 556 -2.35 -4.60 12.74
CA GLY A 556 -1.29 -5.38 12.11
C GLY A 556 -0.93 -6.63 12.92
N LEU A 557 -0.59 -6.51 14.20
CA LEU A 557 -0.25 -7.66 15.05
C LEU A 557 -1.42 -8.62 15.20
N GLY A 558 -2.63 -8.12 15.48
CA GLY A 558 -3.82 -8.96 15.72
C GLY A 558 -4.23 -9.75 14.49
N THR A 559 -4.31 -9.09 13.32
CA THR A 559 -4.64 -9.77 12.05
C THR A 559 -3.47 -10.60 11.53
N GLY A 560 -2.23 -10.21 11.83
CA GLY A 560 -1.03 -11.00 11.56
C GLY A 560 -1.02 -12.32 12.32
N LEU A 561 -1.43 -12.34 13.60
CA LEU A 561 -1.59 -13.58 14.36
C LEU A 561 -2.63 -14.50 13.71
N LEU A 562 -3.76 -13.94 13.25
CA LEU A 562 -4.73 -14.73 12.48
C LEU A 562 -4.12 -15.31 11.20
N GLY A 563 -3.38 -14.50 10.43
CA GLY A 563 -2.64 -14.96 9.25
C GLY A 563 -1.66 -16.08 9.57
N GLY A 564 -0.91 -15.94 10.67
CA GLY A 564 0.02 -16.95 11.16
C GLY A 564 -0.65 -18.25 11.60
N LEU A 565 -1.83 -18.14 12.23
CA LEU A 565 -2.64 -19.31 12.61
C LEU A 565 -3.15 -20.07 11.38
N VAL A 566 -3.67 -19.36 10.38
CA VAL A 566 -4.11 -19.96 9.11
C VAL A 566 -2.94 -20.62 8.40
N ALA A 567 -1.78 -19.95 8.33
CA ALA A 567 -0.56 -20.52 7.77
C ALA A 567 -0.15 -21.80 8.50
N ARG A 568 -0.24 -21.84 9.83
CA ARG A 568 0.09 -23.04 10.63
C ARG A 568 -0.81 -24.24 10.33
N TRP A 569 -2.06 -24.03 9.92
CA TRP A 569 -2.97 -25.11 9.51
C TRP A 569 -2.68 -25.68 8.12
N ILE A 570 -1.98 -24.91 7.29
CA ILE A 570 -1.52 -25.36 5.97
C ILE A 570 -0.18 -26.07 6.16
N LYS A 571 -0.03 -27.25 5.54
CA LYS A 571 1.23 -28.00 5.61
C LYS A 571 2.40 -27.17 5.05
N GLY A 572 3.37 -26.87 5.92
CA GLY A 572 4.59 -26.13 5.62
C GLY A 572 5.86 -27.01 5.65
N PRO A 573 7.03 -26.41 5.42
CA PRO A 573 8.30 -27.13 5.46
C PRO A 573 8.69 -27.56 6.88
N SER A 574 9.47 -28.64 6.98
CA SER A 574 10.17 -28.99 8.22
C SER A 574 11.33 -28.02 8.47
N VAL A 575 11.78 -27.90 9.72
CA VAL A 575 12.91 -27.01 10.09
C VAL A 575 14.17 -27.31 9.28
N ALA A 576 14.46 -28.58 8.99
CA ALA A 576 15.63 -28.98 8.20
C ALA A 576 15.55 -28.57 6.72
N LYS A 577 14.34 -28.27 6.21
CA LYS A 577 14.08 -27.92 4.81
C LYS A 577 13.67 -26.47 4.61
N THR A 578 13.77 -25.63 5.65
CA THR A 578 13.68 -24.18 5.47
C THR A 578 14.90 -23.65 4.69
N PHE A 579 14.74 -22.56 3.95
CA PHE A 579 15.79 -21.86 3.20
C PHE A 579 16.48 -22.67 2.07
N THR A 580 15.83 -23.71 1.53
CA THR A 580 16.33 -24.46 0.35
C THR A 580 15.32 -24.51 -0.81
N ASP A 581 15.83 -24.24 -2.02
CA ASP A 581 15.09 -24.32 -3.28
C ASP A 581 14.82 -25.77 -3.73
N SER A 582 15.65 -26.75 -3.34
CA SER A 582 15.48 -28.15 -3.79
C SER A 582 14.19 -28.79 -3.29
N MET A 583 13.53 -28.18 -2.30
CA MET A 583 12.21 -28.57 -1.84
C MET A 583 11.08 -28.24 -2.85
N TYR A 584 11.24 -27.16 -3.62
CA TYR A 584 10.19 -26.60 -4.47
C TYR A 584 10.51 -26.67 -5.96
N TRP A 585 11.79 -26.83 -6.31
CA TRP A 585 12.28 -26.69 -7.67
C TRP A 585 13.03 -27.94 -8.14
N VAL A 586 12.92 -28.22 -9.44
CA VAL A 586 13.91 -29.06 -10.12
C VAL A 586 15.17 -28.22 -10.26
N VAL A 587 16.17 -28.54 -9.44
CA VAL A 587 17.43 -27.81 -9.36
C VAL A 587 18.53 -28.50 -10.18
N PRO A 588 19.53 -27.75 -10.68
CA PRO A 588 20.70 -28.31 -11.34
C PRO A 588 21.48 -29.33 -10.48
N ASP A 589 22.19 -30.25 -11.13
CA ASP A 589 22.95 -31.32 -10.43
C ASP A 589 24.07 -30.77 -9.53
N ASP A 590 24.76 -29.71 -9.96
CA ASP A 590 25.81 -29.05 -9.17
C ASP A 590 25.27 -28.39 -7.89
N PHE A 591 24.02 -27.91 -7.92
CA PHE A 591 23.31 -27.45 -6.73
C PHE A 591 23.06 -28.60 -5.76
N LEU A 592 22.61 -29.76 -6.25
CA LEU A 592 22.36 -30.95 -5.42
C LEU A 592 23.65 -31.51 -4.81
N GLU A 593 24.75 -31.53 -5.56
CA GLU A 593 26.06 -31.92 -5.04
C GLU A 593 26.55 -30.98 -3.94
N THR A 594 26.30 -29.67 -4.10
CA THR A 594 26.59 -28.67 -3.06
C THR A 594 25.75 -28.89 -1.81
N GLU A 595 24.49 -29.33 -1.93
CA GLU A 595 23.67 -29.68 -0.77
C GLU A 595 24.15 -30.96 -0.09
N LYS A 596 24.49 -32.00 -0.85
CA LYS A 596 24.96 -33.29 -0.33
C LYS A 596 26.33 -33.20 0.36
N SER A 597 27.24 -32.37 -0.15
CA SER A 597 28.58 -32.19 0.42
C SER A 597 28.61 -31.38 1.73
N GLN A 598 27.47 -30.77 2.10
CA GLN A 598 27.31 -29.96 3.31
C GLN A 598 26.43 -30.64 4.39
N MET A 599 25.88 -31.82 4.09
CA MET A 599 25.25 -32.74 5.05
C MET A 599 26.31 -33.71 5.56
#